data_AF-A0A7C7RUF3-F1
#
_entry.id   AF-A0A7C7RUF3-F1
#
_cell.length_a   1.000
_cell.length_b   1.000
_cell.length_c   1.000
_cell.angle_alpha   90.00
_cell.angle_beta   90.00
_cell.angle_gamma   90.00
#
_symmetry.space_group_name_H-M   'P 1'
#
loop_
_entity.id
_entity.type
_entity.pdbx_description
1 polymer ?
#
loop_
_entity_poly.entity_id
_entity_poly.type
_entity_poly.pdbx_seq_one_letter_code
_entity_poly.pdbx_strand_id
1 'polypeptide(L)'
;MSRKTKAVISAVLYVLSFVILPNIGLAMAPEEVINYSSNLLGTDLRSFVTVFSVLGAILGGLSIVNGIVGEKSYIYLISSIATPIVWYYLSLYGLGLGSPGNFGRTLISVTREEGVMTVLIDIRIILVILGLAAIFEIISCIVEFLGLREK
;
A
#
# COMPACT_ATOMS: atom_id res chain seq x y z
N MET A 1 13.18 21.72 8.69
CA MET A 1 12.03 21.66 7.75
C MET A 1 10.74 21.70 8.54
N SER A 2 9.76 22.54 8.18
CA SER A 2 8.50 22.63 8.93
C SER A 2 7.65 21.36 8.78
N ARG A 3 6.79 21.05 9.77
CA ARG A 3 5.88 19.90 9.72
C ARG A 3 4.97 19.93 8.49
N LYS A 4 4.47 21.12 8.13
CA LYS A 4 3.69 21.35 6.91
C LYS A 4 4.48 21.00 5.65
N THR A 5 5.75 21.41 5.57
CA THR A 5 6.61 21.08 4.43
C THR A 5 6.84 19.57 4.33
N LYS A 6 7.08 18.88 5.45
CA LYS A 6 7.26 17.40 5.46
C LYS A 6 6.01 16.69 4.96
N ALA A 7 4.84 17.09 5.44
CA ALA A 7 3.56 16.53 5.02
C ALA A 7 3.29 16.74 3.52
N VAL A 8 3.52 17.96 3.00
CA VAL A 8 3.35 18.23 1.57
C VAL A 8 4.31 17.38 0.73
N ILE A 9 5.59 17.29 1.11
CA ILE A 9 6.55 16.46 0.37
C ILE A 9 6.15 14.98 0.42
N SER A 10 5.77 14.47 1.59
CA SER A 10 5.31 13.09 1.74
C SER A 10 4.06 12.81 0.89
N ALA A 11 3.09 13.71 0.89
CA ALA A 11 1.89 13.57 0.07
C ALA A 11 2.22 13.55 -1.43
N VAL A 12 3.09 14.46 -1.87
CA VAL A 12 3.58 14.49 -3.27
C VAL A 12 4.28 13.18 -3.63
N LEU A 13 5.12 12.65 -2.73
CA LEU A 13 5.80 11.37 -2.95
C LEU A 13 4.82 10.20 -3.06
N TYR A 14 3.79 10.13 -2.21
CA TYR A 14 2.77 9.08 -2.31
C TYR A 14 1.97 9.17 -3.61
N VAL A 15 1.54 10.36 -3.99
CA VAL A 15 0.81 10.58 -5.24
C VAL A 15 1.69 10.25 -6.45
N LEU A 16 2.94 10.69 -6.47
CA LEU A 16 3.86 10.36 -7.55
C LEU A 16 4.09 8.85 -7.66
N SER A 17 4.39 8.20 -6.54
CA SER A 17 4.82 6.80 -6.53
C SER A 17 3.68 5.83 -6.81
N PHE A 18 2.48 6.11 -6.31
CA PHE A 18 1.36 5.16 -6.35
C PHE A 18 0.23 5.55 -7.29
N VAL A 19 0.14 6.82 -7.68
CA VAL A 19 -0.89 7.30 -8.61
C VAL A 19 -0.26 7.60 -9.97
N ILE A 20 0.67 8.54 -10.03
CA ILE A 20 1.14 9.07 -11.32
C ILE A 20 1.99 8.04 -12.06
N LEU A 21 3.05 7.52 -11.42
CA LEU A 21 3.95 6.58 -12.07
C LEU A 21 3.25 5.30 -12.56
N PRO A 22 2.40 4.63 -11.75
CA PRO A 22 1.70 3.43 -12.21
C PRO A 22 0.73 3.70 -13.36
N ASN A 23 -0.02 4.81 -13.33
CA ASN A 23 -0.95 5.15 -14.41
C ASN A 23 -0.22 5.51 -15.70
N ILE A 24 0.90 6.26 -15.63
CA ILE A 24 1.71 6.56 -16.81
C ILE A 24 2.31 5.27 -17.38
N GLY A 25 2.86 4.40 -16.52
CA GLY A 25 3.40 3.11 -16.95
C GLY A 25 2.35 2.25 -17.66
N LEU A 26 1.13 2.22 -17.13
CA LEU A 26 0.01 1.50 -17.74
C LEU A 26 -0.43 2.12 -19.07
N ALA A 27 -0.45 3.46 -19.18
CA ALA A 27 -0.85 4.16 -20.40
C ALA A 27 0.17 4.02 -21.54
N MET A 28 1.45 3.86 -21.20
CA MET A 28 2.53 3.66 -22.17
C MET A 28 2.79 2.18 -22.50
N ALA A 29 2.21 1.25 -21.74
CA ALA A 29 2.40 -0.18 -21.96
C ALA A 29 1.64 -0.67 -23.20
N PRO A 30 2.26 -1.47 -24.08
CA PRO A 30 1.56 -2.18 -25.15
C PRO A 30 0.47 -3.09 -24.60
N GLU A 31 -0.63 -3.27 -25.35
CA GLU A 31 -1.74 -4.11 -24.91
C GLU A 31 -1.31 -5.58 -24.70
N GLU A 32 -0.34 -6.08 -25.45
CA GLU A 32 0.16 -7.45 -25.25
C GLU A 32 0.82 -7.61 -23.87
N VAL A 33 1.55 -6.60 -23.40
CA VAL A 33 2.19 -6.61 -22.08
C VAL A 33 1.13 -6.59 -20.98
N ILE A 34 0.11 -5.74 -21.14
CA ILE A 34 -1.00 -5.65 -20.17
C ILE A 34 -1.72 -7.00 -20.06
N ASN A 35 -2.06 -7.62 -21.20
CA ASN A 35 -2.77 -8.91 -21.21
C ASN A 35 -1.91 -10.04 -20.66
N TYR A 36 -0.62 -10.08 -21.03
CA TYR A 36 0.31 -11.09 -20.51
C TYR A 36 0.49 -10.97 -18.99
N SER A 37 0.70 -9.76 -18.48
CA SER A 37 0.81 -9.50 -17.05
C SER A 37 -0.48 -9.84 -16.31
N SER A 38 -1.65 -9.50 -16.86
CA SER A 38 -2.94 -9.85 -16.25
C SER A 38 -3.13 -11.36 -16.12
N ASN A 39 -2.74 -12.13 -17.15
CA ASN A 39 -2.79 -13.59 -17.12
C ASN A 39 -1.80 -14.18 -16.09
N LEU A 40 -0.61 -13.58 -15.97
CA LEU A 40 0.41 -14.06 -15.04
C LEU A 40 0.09 -13.74 -13.58
N LEU A 41 -0.47 -12.55 -13.31
CA LEU A 41 -0.86 -12.12 -11.97
C LEU A 41 -2.20 -12.74 -11.53
N GLY A 42 -2.98 -13.27 -12.46
CA GLY A 42 -4.33 -13.77 -12.19
C GLY A 42 -5.33 -12.66 -11.83
N THR A 43 -4.97 -11.40 -12.11
CA THR A 43 -5.80 -10.21 -11.88
C THR A 43 -5.61 -9.23 -13.02
N ASP A 44 -6.65 -8.45 -13.33
CA ASP A 44 -6.53 -7.38 -14.32
C ASP A 44 -5.54 -6.31 -13.84
N LEU A 45 -4.46 -6.11 -14.62
CA LEU A 45 -3.42 -5.13 -14.32
C LEU A 45 -3.99 -3.70 -14.19
N ARG A 46 -5.06 -3.36 -14.94
CA ARG A 46 -5.70 -2.04 -14.83
C ARG A 46 -6.38 -1.87 -13.48
N SER A 47 -7.11 -2.89 -13.04
CA SER A 47 -7.71 -2.94 -11.71
C SER A 47 -6.64 -2.87 -10.61
N PHE A 48 -5.54 -3.58 -10.77
CA PHE A 48 -4.40 -3.53 -9.82
C PHE A 48 -3.83 -2.12 -9.67
N VAL A 49 -3.52 -1.46 -10.79
CA VAL A 49 -3.03 -0.06 -10.81
C VAL A 49 -4.04 0.91 -10.20
N THR A 50 -5.33 0.69 -10.46
CA THR A 50 -6.41 1.52 -9.91
C THR A 50 -6.46 1.44 -8.39
N VAL A 51 -6.37 0.24 -7.81
CA VAL A 51 -6.35 0.05 -6.35
C VAL A 51 -5.13 0.73 -5.73
N PHE A 52 -3.94 0.55 -6.31
CA PHE A 52 -2.73 1.25 -5.87
C PHE A 52 -2.89 2.77 -5.92
N SER A 53 -3.52 3.29 -6.97
CA SER A 53 -3.77 4.72 -7.13
C SER A 53 -4.71 5.26 -6.05
N VAL A 54 -5.79 4.53 -5.75
CA VAL A 54 -6.74 4.93 -4.70
C VAL A 54 -6.06 4.93 -3.34
N LEU A 55 -5.31 3.87 -3.00
CA LEU A 55 -4.59 3.79 -1.72
C LEU A 55 -3.49 4.86 -1.61
N GLY A 56 -2.79 5.13 -2.71
CA GLY A 56 -1.78 6.20 -2.81
C GLY A 56 -2.39 7.58 -2.56
N ALA A 57 -3.55 7.86 -3.14
CA ALA A 57 -4.28 9.10 -2.90
C ALA A 57 -4.75 9.22 -1.44
N ILE A 58 -5.20 8.12 -0.83
CA ILE A 58 -5.57 8.07 0.60
C ILE A 58 -4.35 8.39 1.47
N LEU A 59 -3.21 7.74 1.24
CA LEU A 59 -1.95 8.02 1.96
C LEU A 59 -1.52 9.48 1.80
N GLY A 60 -1.65 10.03 0.58
CA GLY A 60 -1.39 11.44 0.31
C GLY A 60 -2.28 12.37 1.14
N GLY A 61 -3.58 12.09 1.17
CA GLY A 61 -4.55 12.83 1.97
C GLY A 61 -4.26 12.74 3.48
N LEU A 62 -4.00 11.54 4.00
CA LEU A 62 -3.64 11.32 5.40
C LEU A 62 -2.37 12.08 5.79
N SER A 63 -1.36 12.12 4.91
CA SER A 63 -0.13 12.88 5.13
C SER A 63 -0.39 14.38 5.27
N ILE A 64 -1.23 14.96 4.41
CA ILE A 64 -1.63 16.37 4.50
C ILE A 64 -2.39 16.65 5.80
N VAL A 65 -3.36 15.80 6.15
CA VAL A 65 -4.13 15.92 7.40
C VAL A 65 -3.18 15.91 8.60
N ASN A 66 -2.24 14.95 8.65
CA ASN A 66 -1.21 14.87 9.68
C ASN A 66 -0.27 16.07 9.70
N GLY A 67 -0.10 16.81 8.61
CA GLY A 67 0.71 18.02 8.56
C GLY A 67 0.03 19.28 9.07
N ILE A 68 -1.29 19.35 8.94
CA ILE A 68 -2.09 20.55 9.22
C ILE A 68 -2.71 20.50 10.62
N VAL A 69 -3.21 19.33 11.02
CA VAL A 69 -3.93 19.16 12.28
C VAL A 69 -2.93 19.09 13.45
N GLY A 70 -3.22 19.78 14.54
CA GLY A 70 -2.38 19.72 15.75
C GLY A 70 -2.31 18.31 16.34
N GLU A 71 -1.15 17.90 16.87
CA GLU A 71 -0.92 16.54 17.40
C GLU A 71 -1.88 16.15 18.54
N LYS A 72 -2.39 17.14 19.31
CA LYS A 72 -3.34 16.89 20.40
C LYS A 72 -4.78 16.64 19.94
N SER A 73 -5.07 16.74 18.64
CA SER A 73 -6.41 16.54 18.08
C SER A 73 -6.71 15.07 17.85
N TYR A 74 -7.94 14.63 18.13
CA TYR A 74 -8.40 13.28 17.78
C TYR A 74 -8.30 12.98 16.28
N ILE A 75 -8.43 14.01 15.43
CA ILE A 75 -8.28 13.84 13.98
C ILE A 75 -6.87 13.38 13.64
N TYR A 76 -5.84 13.94 14.31
CA TYR A 76 -4.45 13.54 14.13
C TYR A 76 -4.23 12.08 14.55
N LEU A 77 -4.83 11.65 15.67
CA LEU A 77 -4.74 10.27 16.13
C LEU A 77 -5.34 9.31 15.11
N ILE A 78 -6.54 9.60 14.60
CA ILE A 78 -7.23 8.75 13.61
C ILE A 78 -6.39 8.66 12.33
N SER A 79 -5.87 9.77 11.81
CA SER A 79 -5.05 9.75 10.60
C SER A 79 -3.71 9.05 10.80
N SER A 80 -3.12 9.16 12.00
CA SER A 80 -1.89 8.44 12.36
C SER A 80 -2.10 6.94 12.49
N ILE A 81 -3.26 6.48 12.98
CA ILE A 81 -3.63 5.06 13.01
C ILE A 81 -4.00 4.54 11.62
N ALA A 82 -4.70 5.33 10.81
CA ALA A 82 -5.10 4.93 9.47
C ALA A 82 -3.91 4.71 8.53
N THR A 83 -2.83 5.47 8.70
CA THR A 83 -1.63 5.40 7.85
C THR A 83 -0.99 4.00 7.80
N PRO A 84 -0.60 3.37 8.94
CA PRO A 84 -0.04 2.03 8.95
C PRO A 84 -1.04 0.96 8.48
N ILE A 85 -2.35 1.15 8.71
CA ILE A 85 -3.39 0.24 8.22
C ILE A 85 -3.43 0.25 6.68
N VAL A 86 -3.42 1.44 6.07
CA VAL A 86 -3.42 1.58 4.61
C VAL A 86 -2.14 1.00 4.01
N TRP A 87 -0.99 1.23 4.65
CA TRP A 87 0.28 0.62 4.25
C TRP A 87 0.28 -0.91 4.34
N TYR A 88 -0.27 -1.45 5.42
CA TYR A 88 -0.39 -2.90 5.58
C TYR A 88 -1.31 -3.49 4.52
N TYR A 89 -2.44 -2.84 4.23
CA TYR A 89 -3.34 -3.27 3.16
C TYR A 89 -2.69 -3.18 1.77
N LEU A 90 -1.95 -2.11 1.48
CA LEU A 90 -1.18 -1.96 0.25
C LEU A 90 -0.13 -3.07 0.11
N SER A 91 0.52 -3.43 1.21
CA SER A 91 1.47 -4.53 1.26
C SER A 91 0.79 -5.88 1.00
N LEU A 92 -0.35 -6.16 1.64
CA LEU A 92 -1.15 -7.36 1.38
C LEU A 92 -1.56 -7.47 -0.08
N TYR A 93 -2.03 -6.36 -0.66
CA TYR A 93 -2.50 -6.31 -2.02
C TYR A 93 -1.34 -6.48 -3.03
N GLY A 94 -0.23 -5.77 -2.83
CA GLY A 94 0.95 -5.85 -3.69
C GLY A 94 1.63 -7.21 -3.64
N LEU A 95 1.88 -7.72 -2.44
CA LEU A 95 2.51 -9.02 -2.22
C LEU A 95 1.59 -10.18 -2.65
N GLY A 96 0.28 -10.03 -2.45
CA GLY A 96 -0.74 -10.97 -2.93
C GLY A 96 -1.03 -10.88 -4.43
N LEU A 97 -0.25 -10.11 -5.20
CA LEU A 97 -0.45 -9.88 -6.64
C LEU A 97 -1.90 -9.50 -7.01
N GLY A 98 -2.53 -8.69 -6.16
CA GLY A 98 -3.89 -8.20 -6.35
C GLY A 98 -4.99 -9.07 -5.74
N SER A 99 -4.63 -10.19 -5.10
CA SER A 99 -5.55 -11.00 -4.31
C SER A 99 -5.17 -10.98 -2.82
N PRO A 100 -5.63 -9.98 -2.04
CA PRO A 100 -5.29 -9.86 -0.63
C PRO A 100 -5.86 -11.02 0.21
N GLY A 101 -6.92 -11.68 -0.29
CA GLY A 101 -7.55 -12.84 0.35
C GLY A 101 -6.69 -14.11 0.35
N ASN A 102 -5.63 -14.15 -0.46
CA ASN A 102 -4.72 -15.29 -0.50
C ASN A 102 -3.71 -15.28 0.67
N PHE A 103 -3.70 -14.24 1.52
CA PHE A 103 -2.86 -14.11 2.71
C PHE A 103 -1.40 -14.51 2.45
N GLY A 104 -0.81 -14.04 1.35
CA GLY A 104 0.61 -14.29 1.04
C GLY A 104 0.92 -15.68 0.51
N ARG A 105 -0.05 -16.37 -0.06
CA ARG A 105 0.21 -17.52 -0.94
C ARG A 105 -0.17 -17.17 -2.36
N THR A 106 0.80 -17.10 -3.25
CA THR A 106 0.54 -16.81 -4.65
C THR A 106 1.02 -17.97 -5.52
N LEU A 107 0.13 -18.49 -6.35
CA LEU A 107 0.43 -19.54 -7.32
C LEU A 107 0.58 -18.90 -8.68
N ILE A 108 1.76 -19.04 -9.29
CA ILE A 108 2.01 -18.62 -10.66
C ILE A 108 2.12 -19.90 -11.50
N SER A 109 1.12 -20.16 -12.32
CA SER A 109 1.07 -21.33 -13.19
C SER A 109 1.36 -20.91 -14.62
N VAL A 110 2.38 -21.52 -15.24
CA VAL A 110 2.71 -21.32 -16.65
C VAL A 110 2.51 -22.65 -17.38
N THR A 111 1.51 -22.69 -18.25
CA THR A 111 1.27 -23.84 -19.12
C THR A 111 2.11 -23.70 -20.40
N ARG A 112 2.91 -24.72 -20.71
CA ARG A 112 3.62 -24.88 -21.99
C ARG A 112 3.24 -26.22 -22.61
N GLU A 113 3.54 -26.40 -23.90
CA GLU A 113 3.21 -27.62 -24.66
C GLU A 113 3.74 -28.91 -24.01
N GLU A 114 4.82 -28.83 -23.23
CA GLU A 114 5.45 -29.96 -22.53
C GLU A 114 4.99 -30.16 -21.07
N GLY A 115 4.10 -29.32 -20.54
CA GLY A 115 3.57 -29.46 -19.17
C GLY A 115 3.18 -28.15 -18.48
N VAL A 116 2.63 -28.27 -17.26
CA VAL A 116 2.29 -27.13 -16.40
C VAL A 116 3.38 -26.95 -15.35
N MET A 117 4.06 -25.81 -15.38
CA MET A 117 4.99 -25.41 -14.34
C MET A 117 4.27 -24.48 -13.36
N THR A 118 4.15 -24.90 -12.10
CA THR A 118 3.53 -24.10 -11.04
C THR A 118 4.57 -23.67 -10.03
N VAL A 119 4.70 -22.36 -9.81
CA VAL A 119 5.55 -21.77 -8.77
C VAL A 119 4.65 -21.30 -7.64
N LEU A 120 4.88 -21.84 -6.44
CA LEU A 120 4.26 -21.36 -5.21
C LEU A 120 5.18 -20.35 -4.53
N ILE A 121 4.69 -19.13 -4.37
CA ILE A 121 5.33 -18.08 -3.58
C ILE A 121 4.60 -18.00 -2.24
N ASP A 122 5.29 -18.34 -1.15
CA ASP A 122 4.77 -18.24 0.21
C ASP A 122 5.50 -17.13 0.99
N ILE A 123 4.80 -16.02 1.19
CA ILE A 123 5.30 -14.80 1.84
C ILE A 123 4.53 -14.51 3.14
N ARG A 124 3.86 -15.52 3.70
CA ARG A 124 3.10 -15.39 4.95
C ARG A 124 3.91 -14.82 6.10
N ILE A 125 5.18 -15.25 6.25
CA ILE A 125 6.06 -14.74 7.31
C ILE A 125 6.29 -13.23 7.15
N ILE A 126 6.47 -12.75 5.92
CA ILE A 126 6.64 -11.32 5.65
C ILE A 126 5.38 -10.55 6.06
N LEU A 127 4.19 -11.07 5.71
CA LEU A 127 2.92 -10.44 6.09
C LEU A 127 2.72 -10.40 7.60
N VAL A 128 3.07 -11.47 8.32
CA VAL A 128 2.99 -11.49 9.78
C VAL A 128 3.92 -10.43 10.39
N ILE A 129 5.16 -10.32 9.90
CA ILE A 129 6.11 -9.30 10.36
C ILE A 129 5.58 -7.88 10.08
N LEU A 130 5.05 -7.63 8.88
CA LEU A 130 4.45 -6.34 8.53
C LEU A 130 3.23 -6.02 9.39
N GLY A 131 2.40 -7.01 9.69
CA GLY A 131 1.24 -6.85 10.57
C GLY A 131 1.66 -6.49 12.00
N LEU A 132 2.67 -7.16 12.54
CA LEU A 132 3.24 -6.81 13.85
C LEU A 132 3.85 -5.41 13.85
N ALA A 133 4.57 -5.03 12.80
CA ALA A 133 5.13 -3.69 12.66
C ALA A 133 4.02 -2.62 12.65
N ALA A 134 2.94 -2.83 11.89
CA ALA A 134 1.80 -1.93 11.86
C ALA A 134 1.12 -1.81 13.24
N ILE A 135 0.97 -2.92 13.97
CA ILE A 135 0.43 -2.91 15.34
C ILE A 135 1.32 -2.10 16.27
N PHE A 136 2.64 -2.29 16.23
CA PHE A 136 3.56 -1.51 17.06
C PHE A 136 3.53 -0.02 16.72
N GLU A 137 3.43 0.33 15.44
CA GLU A 137 3.31 1.73 15.00
C GLU A 137 2.01 2.38 15.50
N ILE A 138 0.89 1.64 15.46
CA ILE A 138 -0.40 2.07 16.02
C ILE A 138 -0.28 2.30 17.53
N ILE A 139 0.30 1.35 18.28
CA ILE A 139 0.50 1.48 19.72
C ILE A 139 1.37 2.70 20.03
N SER A 140 2.46 2.90 19.29
CA SER A 140 3.34 4.06 19.44
C SER A 140 2.58 5.37 19.26
N CYS A 141 1.75 5.48 18.21
CA CYS A 141 0.91 6.65 17.97
C CYS A 141 -0.05 6.95 19.13
N ILE A 142 -0.67 5.91 19.70
CA ILE A 142 -1.59 6.05 20.84
C ILE A 142 -0.84 6.54 22.07
N VAL A 143 0.32 5.94 22.39
CA VAL A 143 1.14 6.32 23.55
C VAL A 143 1.64 7.76 23.42
N GLU A 144 2.14 8.15 22.24
CA GLU A 144 2.56 9.53 21.98
C GLU A 144 1.42 10.53 22.14
N PHE A 145 0.23 10.20 21.62
CA PHE A 145 -0.96 11.05 21.76
C PHE A 145 -1.37 11.24 23.23
N LEU A 146 -1.36 10.18 24.02
CA LEU A 146 -1.67 10.24 25.46
C LEU A 146 -0.63 11.09 26.21
N GLY A 147 0.66 10.88 25.95
CA GLY A 147 1.73 11.64 26.57
C GLY A 147 1.71 13.14 26.24
N LEU A 148 1.20 13.52 25.06
CA LEU A 148 1.00 14.92 24.69
C LEU A 148 -0.21 15.59 25.36
N ARG A 149 -1.18 14.80 25.84
CA ARG A 149 -2.34 15.30 26.59
C ARG A 149 -2.07 15.48 28.08
N GLU A 150 -1.16 14.70 28.65
CA GLU A 150 -0.76 14.82 30.06
C GLU A 150 0.14 16.05 30.34
N LYS A 151 0.71 16.66 29.28
CA LYS A 151 1.49 17.92 29.32
C LYS A 151 0.67 19.13 28.90
#